data_AF-A0A0C3N3L0-F1
#
_entry.id   AF-A0A0C3N3L0-F1
#
_cell.length_a   1.000
_cell.length_b   1.000
_cell.length_c   1.000
_cell.angle_alpha   90.00
_cell.angle_beta   90.00
_cell.angle_gamma   90.00
#
_symmetry.space_group_name_H-M   'P 1'
#
loop_
_entity.id
_entity.type
_entity.pdbx_description
1 polymer ?
#
loop_
_entity_poly.entity_id
_entity_poly.type
_entity_poly.pdbx_seq_one_letter_code
_entity_poly.pdbx_strand_id
1 'polypeptide(L)'
;MSSQHQSKTPQPTPGHVHDYSQVTDEELVILTNNSTNTEEREHEAECKAKHEEAKRQKAEEERLEAEQRKRRLKGRRRQRRRQRDRDRGPRSGGTRPHKDYVA
;
A
#
# COMPACT_ATOMS: atom_id res chain seq x y z
N MET A 1 42.62 65.25 -5.68
CA MET A 1 41.98 63.94 -5.45
C MET A 1 42.65 62.92 -6.35
N SER A 2 43.46 62.01 -5.80
CA SER A 2 43.95 60.83 -6.52
C SER A 2 44.00 59.67 -5.52
N SER A 3 42.96 58.84 -5.55
CA SER A 3 42.92 57.58 -4.79
C SER A 3 43.35 56.48 -5.74
N GLN A 4 44.65 56.25 -5.82
CA GLN A 4 45.19 55.15 -6.61
C GLN A 4 45.20 53.89 -5.74
N HIS A 5 44.15 53.09 -5.87
CA HIS A 5 44.07 51.75 -5.29
C HIS A 5 45.16 50.87 -5.91
N GLN A 6 46.32 50.83 -5.26
CA GLN A 6 47.37 49.86 -5.55
C GLN A 6 46.92 48.49 -5.02
N SER A 7 46.32 47.67 -5.87
CA SER A 7 46.01 46.27 -5.58
C SER A 7 47.32 45.50 -5.39
N LYS A 8 47.67 45.18 -4.15
CA LYS A 8 48.86 44.39 -3.79
C LYS A 8 48.63 42.89 -3.95
N THR A 9 47.98 42.47 -5.03
CA THR A 9 47.89 41.04 -5.34
C THR A 9 49.23 40.65 -5.98
N PRO A 10 50.10 39.88 -5.29
CA PRO A 10 51.34 39.44 -5.90
C PRO A 10 51.00 38.69 -7.19
N GLN A 11 51.70 39.01 -8.28
CA GLN A 11 51.53 38.26 -9.52
C GLN A 11 51.76 36.78 -9.22
N PRO A 12 50.88 35.88 -9.68
CA PRO A 12 51.11 34.45 -9.53
C PRO A 12 52.45 34.12 -10.18
N THR A 13 53.34 33.51 -9.42
CA THR A 13 54.67 33.14 -9.93
C THR A 13 54.49 32.23 -11.14
N PRO A 14 55.10 32.56 -12.31
CA PRO A 14 55.05 31.70 -13.48
C PRO A 14 55.62 30.32 -13.11
N GLY A 15 54.79 29.28 -13.15
CA GLY A 15 55.11 27.93 -12.68
C GLY A 15 54.23 27.44 -11.52
N HIS A 16 53.38 28.29 -10.94
CA HIS A 16 52.36 27.87 -10.00
C HIS A 16 51.04 27.56 -10.74
N VAL A 17 51.05 26.48 -11.53
CA VAL A 17 49.82 25.83 -11.97
C VAL A 17 49.50 24.78 -10.92
N HIS A 18 48.43 24.99 -10.16
CA HIS A 18 47.89 23.91 -9.36
C HIS A 18 47.32 22.87 -10.33
N ASP A 19 48.03 21.76 -10.52
CA ASP A 19 47.48 20.58 -11.14
C ASP A 19 46.45 19.96 -10.20
N TYR A 20 45.24 20.51 -10.19
CA TYR A 20 44.04 19.95 -9.55
C TYR A 20 43.57 18.65 -10.23
N SER A 21 44.41 18.04 -11.06
CA SER A 21 44.24 16.67 -11.54
C SER A 21 44.32 15.63 -10.42
N GLN A 22 44.66 16.05 -9.19
CA GLN A 22 44.65 15.25 -7.96
C GLN A 22 43.43 15.53 -7.05
N VAL A 23 42.39 16.23 -7.54
CA VAL A 23 41.06 16.06 -6.94
C VAL A 23 40.60 14.68 -7.43
N THR A 24 41.10 13.67 -6.73
CA THR A 24 41.17 12.30 -7.20
C THR A 24 39.76 11.76 -7.40
N ASP A 25 39.62 10.91 -8.41
CA ASP A 25 38.45 10.07 -8.62
C ASP A 25 38.02 9.34 -7.33
N GLU A 26 38.88 9.21 -6.32
CA GLU A 26 38.57 8.63 -5.01
C GLU A 26 37.58 9.46 -4.17
N GLU A 27 37.69 10.80 -4.11
CA GLU A 27 36.68 11.62 -3.41
C GLU A 27 35.34 11.57 -4.14
N LEU A 28 35.36 11.55 -5.48
CA LEU A 28 34.17 11.38 -6.30
C LEU A 28 33.57 9.97 -6.16
N VAL A 29 34.39 8.93 -6.02
CA VAL A 29 33.97 7.54 -5.80
C VAL A 29 33.37 7.37 -4.41
N ILE A 30 33.91 8.03 -3.37
CA ILE A 30 33.33 7.99 -2.01
C ILE A 30 31.96 8.69 -2.00
N LEU A 31 31.83 9.85 -2.66
CA LEU A 31 30.55 10.55 -2.76
C LEU A 31 29.53 9.74 -3.59
N THR A 32 29.97 9.14 -4.70
CA THR A 32 29.13 8.31 -5.57
C THR A 32 28.70 7.01 -4.89
N ASN A 33 29.60 6.27 -4.27
CA ASN A 33 29.25 5.04 -3.55
C ASN A 33 28.29 5.29 -2.37
N ASN A 34 28.46 6.39 -1.64
CA ASN A 34 27.51 6.77 -0.59
C ASN A 34 26.14 7.17 -1.17
N SER A 35 26.12 7.91 -2.29
CA SER A 35 24.88 8.31 -2.97
C SER A 35 24.13 7.10 -3.55
N THR A 36 24.83 6.20 -4.24
CA THR A 36 24.24 4.99 -4.83
C THR A 36 23.71 4.04 -3.75
N ASN A 37 24.40 3.90 -2.61
CA ASN A 37 23.92 3.07 -1.51
C ASN A 37 22.62 3.62 -0.90
N THR A 38 22.49 4.94 -0.79
CA THR A 38 21.25 5.58 -0.31
C THR A 38 20.11 5.45 -1.32
N GLU A 39 20.36 5.71 -2.60
CA GLU A 39 19.32 5.63 -3.64
C GLU A 39 18.80 4.21 -3.85
N GLU A 40 19.67 3.19 -3.86
CA GLU A 40 19.25 1.80 -3.96
C GLU A 40 18.35 1.38 -2.78
N ARG A 41 18.70 1.84 -1.57
CA ARG A 41 17.95 1.51 -0.35
C ARG A 41 16.58 2.18 -0.32
N GLU A 42 16.50 3.42 -0.79
CA GLU A 42 15.24 4.16 -0.92
C GLU A 42 14.34 3.54 -2.00
N HIS A 43 14.91 3.19 -3.16
CA HIS A 43 14.18 2.52 -4.23
C HIS A 43 13.65 1.14 -3.80
N GLU A 44 14.44 0.36 -3.07
CA GLU A 44 13.97 -0.90 -2.48
C GLU A 44 12.82 -0.71 -1.48
N ALA A 45 12.92 0.31 -0.62
CA ALA A 45 11.88 0.61 0.36
C ALA A 45 10.58 1.02 -0.34
N GLU A 46 10.65 1.84 -1.38
CA GLU A 46 9.51 2.24 -2.19
C GLU A 46 8.87 1.04 -2.90
N CYS A 47 9.68 0.18 -3.51
CA CYS A 47 9.20 -1.04 -4.16
C CYS A 47 8.50 -1.98 -3.17
N LYS A 48 9.08 -2.17 -1.97
CA LYS A 48 8.49 -2.98 -0.90
C LYS A 48 7.16 -2.38 -0.42
N ALA A 49 7.09 -1.07 -0.23
CA ALA A 49 5.87 -0.37 0.17
C ALA A 49 4.75 -0.53 -0.87
N LYS A 50 5.06 -0.31 -2.17
CA LYS A 50 4.10 -0.52 -3.27
C LYS A 50 3.60 -1.96 -3.33
N HIS A 51 4.48 -2.93 -3.10
CA HIS A 51 4.09 -4.34 -3.10
C HIS A 51 3.19 -4.70 -1.91
N GLU A 52 3.50 -4.20 -0.71
CA GLU A 52 2.63 -4.40 0.45
C GLU A 52 1.25 -3.75 0.28
N GLU A 53 1.20 -2.54 -0.27
CA GLU A 53 -0.06 -1.85 -0.52
C GLU A 53 -0.93 -2.63 -1.52
N ALA A 54 -0.35 -3.08 -2.63
CA ALA A 54 -1.05 -3.92 -3.61
C ALA A 54 -1.57 -5.23 -2.98
N LYS A 55 -0.81 -5.83 -2.06
CA LYS A 55 -1.22 -7.04 -1.34
C LYS A 55 -2.38 -6.76 -0.39
N ARG A 56 -2.37 -5.62 0.30
CA ARG A 56 -3.47 -5.19 1.19
C ARG A 56 -4.75 -4.94 0.41
N GLN A 57 -4.68 -4.23 -0.71
CA GLN A 57 -5.84 -3.96 -1.56
C GLN A 57 -6.48 -5.26 -2.06
N LYS A 58 -5.69 -6.21 -2.55
CA LYS A 58 -6.20 -7.53 -2.97
C LYS A 58 -6.87 -8.30 -1.84
N ALA A 59 -6.27 -8.29 -0.65
CA ALA A 59 -6.84 -8.98 0.51
C ALA A 59 -8.17 -8.35 0.96
N GLU A 60 -8.30 -7.03 0.89
CA GLU A 60 -9.54 -6.32 1.21
C GLU A 60 -10.65 -6.63 0.19
N GLU A 61 -10.31 -6.60 -1.10
CA GLU A 61 -11.25 -6.96 -2.17
C GLU A 61 -11.77 -8.40 -2.02
N GLU A 62 -10.87 -9.35 -1.74
CA GLU A 62 -11.26 -10.74 -1.48
C GLU A 62 -12.22 -10.86 -0.29
N ARG A 63 -11.98 -10.12 0.80
CA ARG A 63 -12.87 -10.11 1.97
C ARG A 63 -14.25 -9.57 1.62
N LEU A 64 -14.32 -8.48 0.85
CA LEU A 64 -15.58 -7.90 0.38
C LEU A 64 -16.34 -8.87 -0.54
N GLU A 65 -15.65 -9.53 -1.47
CA GLU A 65 -16.27 -10.51 -2.36
C GLU A 65 -16.79 -11.72 -1.58
N ALA A 66 -16.00 -12.25 -0.64
CA ALA A 66 -16.40 -13.36 0.22
C ALA A 66 -17.65 -13.01 1.05
N GLU A 67 -17.74 -11.79 1.56
CA GLU A 67 -18.92 -11.32 2.28
C GLU A 67 -20.15 -11.24 1.34
N GLN A 68 -20.01 -10.64 0.17
CA GLN A 68 -21.10 -10.57 -0.81
C GLN A 68 -21.57 -11.97 -1.23
N ARG A 69 -20.64 -12.89 -1.48
CA ARG A 69 -20.95 -14.28 -1.82
C ARG A 69 -21.70 -14.98 -0.69
N LYS A 70 -21.29 -14.77 0.57
CA LYS A 70 -22.00 -15.28 1.76
C LYS A 70 -23.41 -14.71 1.87
N ARG A 71 -23.60 -13.40 1.62
CA ARG A 71 -24.92 -12.75 1.60
C ARG A 71 -25.81 -13.34 0.48
N ARG A 72 -25.29 -13.48 -0.73
CA ARG A 72 -26.00 -14.10 -1.87
C ARG A 72 -26.42 -15.54 -1.57
N LEU A 73 -25.51 -16.35 -1.02
CA LEU A 73 -25.80 -17.73 -0.65
C LEU A 73 -26.86 -17.83 0.46
N LYS A 74 -26.75 -16.99 1.49
CA LYS A 74 -27.77 -16.87 2.54
C LYS A 74 -29.12 -16.44 1.97
N GLY A 75 -29.13 -15.49 1.04
CA GLY A 75 -30.32 -15.06 0.30
C GLY A 75 -30.97 -16.21 -0.46
N ARG A 76 -30.21 -16.95 -1.26
CA ARG A 76 -30.69 -18.15 -1.97
C ARG A 76 -31.21 -19.22 -1.01
N ARG A 77 -30.53 -19.45 0.12
CA ARG A 77 -31.00 -20.38 1.16
C ARG A 77 -32.33 -19.93 1.76
N ARG A 78 -32.49 -18.64 2.08
CA ARG A 78 -33.75 -18.07 2.59
C ARG A 78 -34.87 -18.19 1.56
N GLN A 79 -34.58 -17.92 0.29
CA GLN A 79 -35.54 -18.07 -0.80
C GLN A 79 -36.00 -19.53 -0.95
N ARG A 80 -35.06 -20.50 -0.92
CA ARG A 80 -35.40 -21.93 -0.95
C ARG A 80 -36.24 -22.36 0.25
N ARG A 81 -35.97 -21.81 1.45
CA ARG A 81 -36.80 -22.06 2.65
C ARG A 81 -38.21 -21.52 2.44
N ARG A 82 -38.35 -20.25 2.02
CA ARG A 82 -39.65 -19.64 1.70
C ARG A 82 -40.43 -20.44 0.66
N GLN A 83 -39.76 -20.94 -0.38
CA GLN A 83 -40.40 -21.78 -1.39
C GLN A 83 -40.92 -23.09 -0.76
N ARG A 84 -40.09 -23.79 0.01
CA ARG A 84 -40.50 -25.01 0.73
C ARG A 84 -41.65 -24.77 1.71
N ASP A 85 -41.66 -23.62 2.38
CA ASP A 85 -42.73 -23.27 3.31
C ASP A 85 -44.03 -22.94 2.56
N ARG A 86 -43.96 -22.37 1.36
CA ARG A 86 -45.12 -22.23 0.46
C ARG A 86 -45.62 -23.59 -0.03
N ASP A 87 -44.70 -24.44 -0.49
CA ASP A 87 -45.03 -25.76 -1.05
C ASP A 87 -45.57 -26.72 0.03
N ARG A 88 -45.19 -26.55 1.30
CA ARG A 88 -45.73 -27.32 2.44
C ARG A 88 -47.18 -26.95 2.81
N GLY A 89 -47.72 -25.86 2.25
CA GLY A 89 -49.02 -25.33 2.63
C GLY A 89 -49.05 -24.80 4.07
N PRO A 90 -50.17 -24.16 4.48
CA PRO A 90 -50.37 -23.86 5.89
C PRO A 90 -50.29 -25.19 6.66
N ARG A 91 -49.42 -25.26 7.67
CA ARG A 91 -49.44 -26.35 8.65
C ARG A 91 -50.87 -26.38 9.17
N SER A 92 -51.67 -27.33 8.72
CA SER A 92 -53.01 -27.58 9.24
C SER A 92 -52.82 -27.78 10.74
N GLY A 93 -53.08 -26.71 11.50
CA GLY A 93 -53.06 -26.75 12.95
C GLY A 93 -54.06 -27.83 13.31
N GLY A 94 -53.55 -28.97 13.76
CA GLY A 94 -54.40 -30.06 14.21
C GLY A 94 -55.32 -29.47 15.25
N THR A 95 -56.59 -29.34 14.89
CA THR A 95 -57.68 -29.07 15.81
C THR A 95 -57.55 -30.12 16.89
N ARG A 96 -57.04 -29.72 18.06
CA ARG A 96 -57.13 -30.55 19.27
C ARG A 96 -58.63 -30.81 19.45
N PRO A 97 -59.10 -32.07 19.41
CA PRO A 97 -60.50 -32.33 19.72
C PRO A 97 -60.73 -31.88 21.17
N HIS A 98 -61.60 -30.89 21.34
CA HIS A 98 -62.12 -30.49 22.63
C HIS A 98 -62.88 -31.71 23.17
N LYS A 99 -62.29 -32.42 24.13
CA LYS A 99 -62.97 -33.51 24.80
C LYS A 99 -64.01 -32.87 25.72
N ASP A 100 -65.24 -32.81 25.25
CA ASP A 100 -66.38 -32.47 26.09
C ASP A 100 -66.47 -33.52 27.20
N TYR A 101 -66.10 -33.12 28.41
CA TYR A 101 -66.42 -33.86 29.63
C TYR A 101 -67.90 -33.64 29.89
N VAL A 102 -68.72 -34.65 29.57
CA VAL A 102 -70.11 -34.74 30.06
C VAL A 102 -70.05 -35.33 31.46
N ALA A 103 -70.63 -34.61 32.41
CA ALA A 103 -70.74 -34.95 33.82
C ALA A 103 -71.76 -36.06 34.10
#